data_AF-A0A1F4BR56-F1
#
_entry.id   AF-A0A1F4BR56-F1
#
_cell.length_a   1.000
_cell.length_b   1.000
_cell.length_c   1.000
_cell.angle_alpha   90.00
_cell.angle_beta   90.00
_cell.angle_gamma   90.00
#
_symmetry.space_group_name_H-M   'P 1'
#
loop_
_entity.id
_entity.type
_entity.pdbx_description
1 polymer ?
#
loop_
_entity_poly.entity_id
_entity_poly.type
_entity_poly.pdbx_seq_one_letter_code
_entity_poly.pdbx_strand_id
1 'polypeptide(L)'
;MASPLKRIDVHNHVCPAELLQAVRNAPQRFGMRVEGEGEGLRVVRPDTRHAFAIVPELHDPKAKLEGLDRRGIDAAFISPGPMFFFYWLAADAGLEAARLINEGIAKMTAYDPQRLLGMGTLPMQERTA
;
A
#
# COMPACT_ATOMS: atom_id res chain seq x y z
N MET A 1 17.82 -23.88 -24.85
CA MET A 1 16.54 -23.17 -25.02
C MET A 1 16.62 -21.87 -24.23
N ALA A 2 16.17 -20.74 -24.78
CA ALA A 2 16.10 -19.50 -24.00
C ALA A 2 15.08 -19.65 -22.87
N SER A 3 15.39 -19.11 -21.69
CA SER A 3 14.40 -19.04 -20.60
C SER A 3 13.20 -18.21 -21.08
N PRO A 4 11.94 -18.59 -20.74
CA PRO A 4 10.78 -17.81 -21.13
C PRO A 4 10.88 -16.37 -20.61
N LEU A 5 10.40 -15.41 -21.40
CA LEU A 5 10.36 -13.99 -21.01
C LEU A 5 9.49 -13.80 -19.76
N LYS A 6 10.03 -13.12 -18.74
CA LYS A 6 9.27 -12.76 -17.54
C LYS A 6 8.30 -11.60 -17.83
N ARG A 7 7.05 -11.77 -17.42
CA ARG A 7 5.99 -10.74 -17.37
C ARG A 7 6.07 -10.02 -16.05
N ILE A 8 6.55 -8.78 -16.07
CA ILE A 8 6.74 -7.95 -14.88
C ILE A 8 5.74 -6.80 -14.92
N ASP A 9 4.92 -6.70 -13.87
CA ASP A 9 4.02 -5.56 -13.67
C ASP A 9 4.75 -4.47 -12.89
N VAL A 10 4.80 -3.26 -13.46
CA VAL A 10 5.48 -2.11 -12.84
C VAL A 10 4.52 -1.10 -12.22
N HIS A 11 3.21 -1.33 -12.30
CA HIS A 11 2.17 -0.46 -11.77
C HIS A 11 1.18 -1.27 -10.93
N ASN A 12 1.60 -1.60 -9.71
CA ASN A 12 0.78 -2.39 -8.81
C ASN A 12 0.71 -1.75 -7.42
N HIS A 13 -0.50 -1.48 -6.92
CA HIS A 13 -0.68 -0.75 -5.66
C HIS A 13 -0.87 -1.68 -4.46
N VAL A 14 -0.49 -1.19 -3.27
CA VAL A 14 -0.73 -1.82 -1.97
C VAL A 14 -1.21 -0.79 -0.95
N CYS A 15 -1.88 -1.29 0.09
CA CYS A 15 -2.24 -0.61 1.32
C CYS A 15 -1.74 -1.48 2.48
N PRO A 16 -0.52 -1.25 3.01
CA PRO A 16 0.03 -2.16 4.00
C PRO A 16 -0.80 -2.23 5.29
N ALA A 17 -0.80 -3.40 5.93
CA ALA A 17 -1.59 -3.66 7.13
C ALA A 17 -1.21 -2.73 8.30
N GLU A 18 0.06 -2.34 8.40
CA GLU A 18 0.58 -1.39 9.38
C GLU A 18 -0.10 -0.03 9.27
N LEU A 19 -0.28 0.46 8.04
CA LEU A 19 -0.97 1.71 7.79
C LEU A 19 -2.44 1.59 8.19
N LEU A 20 -3.11 0.50 7.79
CA LEU A 20 -4.51 0.25 8.15
C LEU A 20 -4.70 0.25 9.68
N GLN A 21 -3.82 -0.42 10.41
CA GLN A 21 -3.88 -0.47 11.87
C GLN A 21 -3.63 0.92 12.49
N ALA A 22 -2.66 1.67 11.96
CA ALA A 22 -2.38 3.03 12.44
C ALA A 22 -3.58 3.97 12.21
N VAL A 23 -4.23 3.90 11.05
CA VAL A 23 -5.44 4.67 10.75
C VAL A 23 -6.61 4.24 11.63
N ARG A 24 -6.78 2.94 11.92
CA ARG A 24 -7.78 2.45 12.90
C ARG A 24 -7.55 3.04 14.28
N ASN A 25 -6.29 3.07 14.73
CA ASN A 25 -5.94 3.52 16.08
C ASN A 25 -6.01 5.05 16.25
N ALA A 26 -5.69 5.81 15.20
CA ALA A 26 -5.62 7.27 15.25
C ALA A 26 -6.22 7.92 13.99
N PRO A 27 -7.54 7.81 13.77
CA PRO A 27 -8.17 8.29 12.55
C PRO A 27 -8.04 9.81 12.34
N GLN A 28 -8.04 10.61 13.42
CA GLN A 28 -7.83 12.05 13.31
C GLN A 28 -6.41 12.40 12.87
N ARG A 29 -5.41 11.61 13.29
CA ARG A 29 -3.99 11.83 12.97
C ARG A 29 -3.72 11.69 11.48
N PHE A 30 -4.33 10.69 10.85
CA PHE A 30 -4.13 10.38 9.44
C PHE A 30 -5.20 10.98 8.52
N GLY A 31 -6.18 11.71 9.08
CA GLY A 31 -7.27 12.30 8.30
C GLY A 31 -8.11 11.28 7.53
N MET A 32 -8.15 10.03 8.01
CA MET A 32 -8.81 8.90 7.37
C MET A 32 -9.47 8.01 8.42
N ARG A 33 -10.46 7.22 7.99
CA ARG A 33 -11.07 6.16 8.82
C ARG A 33 -10.94 4.83 8.10
N VAL A 34 -10.73 3.77 8.87
CA VAL A 34 -10.94 2.41 8.38
C VAL A 34 -12.29 1.94 8.89
N GLU A 35 -13.11 1.40 8.01
CA GLU A 35 -14.44 0.88 8.33
C GLU A 35 -14.58 -0.54 7.79
N GLY A 36 -15.44 -1.32 8.45
CA GLY A 36 -15.73 -2.69 8.04
C GLY A 36 -14.57 -3.67 8.25
N GLU A 37 -14.83 -4.92 7.90
CA GLU A 37 -13.90 -6.05 7.98
C GLU A 37 -14.20 -7.02 6.83
N GLY A 38 -13.24 -7.91 6.52
CA GLY A 38 -13.36 -8.87 5.42
C GLY A 38 -13.68 -8.16 4.09
N GLU A 39 -14.70 -8.65 3.38
CA GLU A 39 -15.14 -8.08 2.09
C GLU A 39 -15.68 -6.63 2.19
N GLY A 40 -16.07 -6.19 3.40
CA GLY A 40 -16.55 -4.83 3.65
C GLY A 40 -15.46 -3.84 4.05
N LEU A 41 -14.19 -4.27 4.12
CA LEU A 41 -13.09 -3.43 4.55
C LEU A 41 -12.87 -2.26 3.58
N ARG A 42 -12.86 -1.03 4.11
CA ARG A 42 -12.64 0.19 3.33
C ARG A 42 -11.89 1.27 4.10
N VAL A 43 -11.18 2.10 3.38
CA VAL A 43 -10.59 3.35 3.89
C VAL A 43 -11.43 4.53 3.38
N VAL A 44 -11.90 5.36 4.30
CA VAL A 44 -12.74 6.53 4.03
C VAL A 44 -11.94 7.81 4.31
N ARG A 45 -11.96 8.74 3.36
CA ARG A 45 -11.42 10.09 3.52
C ARG A 45 -12.59 11.08 3.73
N PRO A 46 -12.82 11.55 4.97
CA PRO A 46 -14.05 12.27 5.32
C PRO A 46 -14.25 13.60 4.57
N ASP A 47 -13.17 14.26 4.19
CA ASP A 47 -13.16 15.56 3.49
C ASP A 47 -13.48 15.45 1.98
N THR A 48 -13.26 14.30 1.35
CA THR A 48 -13.50 14.12 -0.09
C THR A 48 -14.68 13.22 -0.45
N ARG A 49 -15.44 12.72 0.54
CA ARG A 49 -16.49 11.68 0.36
C ARG A 49 -16.00 10.41 -0.36
N HIS A 50 -14.69 10.18 -0.42
CA HIS A 50 -14.12 9.00 -1.07
C HIS A 50 -14.02 7.85 -0.07
N ALA A 51 -14.47 6.67 -0.50
CA ALA A 51 -14.28 5.41 0.19
C ALA A 51 -13.61 4.41 -0.78
N PHE A 52 -12.50 3.84 -0.36
CA PHE A 52 -11.72 2.89 -1.15
C PHE A 52 -11.86 1.50 -0.54
N ALA A 53 -12.39 0.56 -1.32
CA ALA A 53 -12.42 -0.84 -0.90
C ALA A 53 -10.99 -1.38 -0.77
N ILE A 54 -10.72 -2.07 0.32
CA ILE A 54 -9.43 -2.70 0.60
C ILE A 54 -9.61 -4.20 0.45
N VAL A 55 -9.39 -4.69 -0.76
CA VAL A 55 -9.40 -6.12 -1.05
C VAL A 55 -8.12 -6.79 -0.52
N PRO A 56 -8.14 -8.11 -0.25
CA PRO A 56 -6.99 -8.83 0.29
C PRO A 56 -5.69 -8.59 -0.48
N GLU A 57 -5.73 -8.54 -1.82
CA GLU A 57 -4.55 -8.32 -2.66
C GLU A 57 -3.84 -6.98 -2.41
N LEU A 58 -4.49 -6.01 -1.74
CA LEU A 58 -3.84 -4.75 -1.41
C LEU A 58 -2.96 -4.85 -0.16
N HIS A 59 -3.20 -5.80 0.75
CA HIS A 59 -2.55 -5.80 2.07
C HIS A 59 -2.00 -7.17 2.51
N ASP A 60 -2.44 -8.26 1.89
CA ASP A 60 -1.95 -9.62 2.14
C ASP A 60 -1.00 -10.05 0.99
N PRO A 61 0.30 -10.30 1.25
CA PRO A 61 1.25 -10.71 0.23
C PRO A 61 0.93 -12.07 -0.39
N LYS A 62 0.26 -12.97 0.34
CA LYS A 62 -0.17 -14.26 -0.21
C LYS A 62 -1.27 -14.05 -1.24
N ALA A 63 -2.33 -13.34 -0.87
CA ALA A 63 -3.42 -13.01 -1.80
C ALA A 63 -2.91 -12.24 -3.03
N LYS A 64 -1.96 -11.32 -2.83
CA LYS A 64 -1.27 -10.60 -3.90
C LYS A 64 -0.65 -11.56 -4.92
N LEU A 65 0.18 -12.51 -4.46
CA LEU A 65 0.85 -13.49 -5.31
C LEU A 65 -0.15 -14.39 -6.05
N GLU A 66 -1.17 -14.88 -5.36
CA GLU A 66 -2.26 -15.64 -5.99
C GLU A 66 -2.96 -14.81 -7.09
N GLY A 67 -3.13 -13.51 -6.85
CA GLY A 67 -3.67 -12.57 -7.83
C GLY A 67 -2.75 -12.35 -9.04
N LEU A 68 -1.43 -12.40 -8.86
CA LEU A 68 -0.46 -12.40 -9.96
C LEU A 68 -0.54 -13.73 -10.74
N ASP A 69 -0.60 -14.86 -10.04
CA ASP A 69 -0.68 -16.21 -10.65
C ASP A 69 -1.92 -16.35 -11.55
N ARG A 70 -3.09 -15.93 -11.04
CA ARG A 70 -4.34 -15.96 -11.82
C ARG A 70 -4.28 -15.14 -13.11
N ARG A 71 -3.42 -14.12 -13.16
CA ARG A 71 -3.22 -13.23 -14.31
C ARG A 71 -2.02 -13.64 -15.17
N GLY A 72 -1.24 -14.63 -14.73
CA GLY A 72 0.05 -14.96 -15.31
C GLY A 72 1.01 -13.78 -15.23
N ILE A 73 1.25 -13.22 -14.06
CA ILE A 73 2.29 -12.20 -13.86
C ILE A 73 3.39 -12.82 -13.01
N ASP A 74 4.62 -12.77 -13.49
CA ASP A 74 5.74 -13.47 -12.87
C ASP A 74 6.26 -12.70 -11.65
N ALA A 75 6.29 -11.36 -11.73
CA ALA A 75 6.67 -10.47 -10.64
C ALA A 75 5.98 -9.11 -10.75
N ALA A 76 5.88 -8.37 -9.63
CA ALA A 76 5.34 -7.02 -9.61
C ALA A 76 6.17 -6.07 -8.74
N PHE A 77 6.35 -4.83 -9.23
CA PHE A 77 6.70 -3.71 -8.38
C PHE A 77 5.46 -3.22 -7.64
N ILE A 78 5.52 -3.24 -6.32
CA ILE A 78 4.47 -2.78 -5.43
C ILE A 78 4.78 -1.39 -4.86
N SER A 79 3.78 -0.52 -4.89
CA SER A 79 3.87 0.88 -4.48
C SER A 79 2.61 1.29 -3.72
N PRO A 80 2.62 2.36 -2.89
CA PRO A 80 1.37 2.85 -2.33
C PRO A 80 0.47 3.43 -3.42
N GLY A 81 -0.84 3.26 -3.27
CA GLY A 81 -1.81 3.97 -4.11
C GLY A 81 -1.84 5.47 -3.81
N PRO A 82 -2.27 6.33 -4.76
CA PRO A 82 -2.27 7.79 -4.58
C PRO A 82 -3.06 8.29 -3.37
N MET A 83 -4.08 7.55 -2.96
CA MET A 83 -4.85 7.86 -1.75
C MET A 83 -4.02 7.73 -0.46
N PHE A 84 -2.85 7.10 -0.49
CA PHE A 84 -1.98 6.90 0.68
C PHE A 84 -0.72 7.77 0.64
N PHE A 85 -0.69 8.84 -0.16
CA PHE A 85 0.43 9.77 -0.15
C PHE A 85 0.45 10.70 1.06
N PHE A 86 -0.71 11.02 1.64
CA PHE A 86 -0.84 11.84 2.86
C PHE A 86 -0.22 13.25 2.78
N TYR A 87 -0.01 13.79 1.58
CA TYR A 87 0.59 15.12 1.39
C TYR A 87 -0.26 16.29 1.90
N TRP A 88 -1.50 16.04 2.33
CA TRP A 88 -2.38 17.04 2.94
C TRP A 88 -2.26 17.08 4.47
N LEU A 89 -1.51 16.16 5.09
CA LEU A 89 -1.34 16.15 6.54
C LEU A 89 -0.25 17.14 7.01
N ALA A 90 -0.23 17.39 8.31
CA ALA A 90 0.94 17.99 8.96
C ALA A 90 2.20 17.16 8.70
N ALA A 91 3.35 17.82 8.64
CA ALA A 91 4.59 17.22 8.16
C ALA A 91 5.05 16.00 8.98
N ASP A 92 4.90 16.07 10.30
CA ASP A 92 5.20 14.97 11.22
C ASP A 92 4.28 13.75 10.97
N ALA A 93 3.01 13.98 10.65
CA ALA A 93 2.04 12.94 10.32
C ALA A 93 2.36 12.27 8.98
N GLY A 94 2.67 13.07 7.97
CA GLY A 94 3.04 12.53 6.66
C GLY A 94 4.37 11.78 6.71
N LEU A 95 5.33 12.21 7.54
CA LEU A 95 6.56 11.47 7.81
C LEU A 95 6.28 10.12 8.47
N GLU A 96 5.44 10.12 9.50
CA GLU A 96 5.01 8.89 10.18
C GLU A 96 4.29 7.94 9.21
N ALA A 97 3.38 8.44 8.40
CA ALA A 97 2.66 7.67 7.40
C ALA A 97 3.60 7.08 6.34
N ALA A 98 4.53 7.88 5.81
CA ALA A 98 5.52 7.42 4.83
C ALA A 98 6.40 6.28 5.42
N ARG A 99 6.82 6.40 6.68
CA ARG A 99 7.56 5.33 7.37
C ARG A 99 6.74 4.05 7.47
N LEU A 100 5.49 4.14 7.94
CA LEU A 100 4.59 2.98 8.08
C LEU A 100 4.34 2.28 6.75
N ILE A 101 4.12 3.07 5.67
CA ILE A 101 3.94 2.55 4.32
C ILE A 101 5.20 1.82 3.84
N ASN A 102 6.36 2.45 3.98
CA ASN A 102 7.62 1.88 3.48
C ASN A 102 8.00 0.61 4.25
N GLU A 103 7.79 0.57 5.57
CA GLU A 103 7.99 -0.63 6.39
C GLU A 103 7.04 -1.75 6.01
N GLY A 104 5.78 -1.43 5.76
CA GLY A 104 4.79 -2.39 5.30
C GLY A 104 5.10 -2.96 3.91
N ILE A 105 5.53 -2.10 2.97
CA ILE A 105 6.03 -2.53 1.66
C ILE A 105 7.23 -3.45 1.82
N ALA A 106 8.22 -3.07 2.66
CA ALA A 106 9.39 -3.91 2.92
C ALA A 106 8.98 -5.30 3.47
N LYS A 107 8.02 -5.37 4.38
CA LYS A 107 7.48 -6.65 4.89
C LYS A 107 6.79 -7.48 3.80
N MET A 108 5.99 -6.87 2.94
CA MET A 108 5.38 -7.57 1.81
C MET A 108 6.44 -8.09 0.84
N THR A 109 7.47 -7.30 0.53
CA THR A 109 8.58 -7.75 -0.34
C THR A 109 9.38 -8.89 0.28
N ALA A 110 9.54 -8.91 1.61
CA ALA A 110 10.25 -9.97 2.31
C ALA A 110 9.51 -11.32 2.26
N TYR A 111 8.21 -11.33 1.99
CA TYR A 111 7.42 -12.56 1.85
C TYR A 111 7.85 -13.37 0.62
N ASP A 112 8.09 -12.70 -0.51
CA ASP A 112 8.68 -13.29 -1.72
C ASP A 112 9.48 -12.22 -2.48
N PRO A 113 10.77 -12.04 -2.16
CA PRO A 113 11.60 -10.97 -2.74
C PRO A 113 11.94 -11.22 -4.21
N GLN A 114 11.65 -12.40 -4.76
CA GLN A 114 11.85 -12.69 -6.18
C GLN A 114 10.67 -12.21 -7.04
N ARG A 115 9.48 -12.13 -6.43
CA ARG A 115 8.23 -11.81 -7.12
C ARG A 115 7.60 -10.48 -6.70
N LEU A 116 7.86 -9.99 -5.49
CA LEU A 116 7.36 -8.72 -4.99
C LEU A 116 8.53 -7.75 -4.77
N LEU A 117 8.59 -6.70 -5.59
CA LEU A 117 9.66 -5.69 -5.59
C LEU A 117 9.11 -4.37 -5.05
N GLY A 118 9.81 -3.73 -4.10
CA GLY A 118 9.25 -2.57 -3.38
C GLY A 118 9.59 -1.23 -4.01
N MET A 119 8.60 -0.33 -4.09
CA MET A 119 8.79 1.09 -4.32
C MET A 119 8.28 1.88 -3.12
N GLY A 120 9.20 2.56 -2.43
CA GLY A 120 8.85 3.43 -1.31
C GLY A 120 8.21 4.74 -1.74
N THR A 121 7.58 5.42 -0.78
CA THR A 121 7.08 6.79 -0.90
C THR A 121 7.89 7.75 -0.03
N LEU A 122 7.81 9.04 -0.34
CA LEU A 122 8.45 10.11 0.39
C LEU A 122 7.41 11.04 1.01
N PRO A 123 7.67 11.63 2.18
CA PRO A 123 6.81 12.65 2.78
C PRO A 123 7.00 14.01 2.07
N MET A 124 6.33 14.22 0.93
CA MET A 124 6.56 15.37 0.05
C MET A 124 5.99 16.71 0.53
N GLN A 125 5.25 16.73 1.65
CA GLN A 125 4.61 17.94 2.18
C GLN A 125 5.60 18.97 2.74
N GLU A 126 6.79 18.54 3.16
CA GLU A 126 7.83 19.43 3.66
C GLU A 126 9.17 19.05 3.04
N ARG A 127 9.94 20.07 2.64
CA ARG A 127 11.33 19.88 2.24
C ARG A 127 12.18 20.12 3.47
N THR A 128 12.99 19.14 3.86
CA THR A 128 14.11 19.40 4.79
C THR A 128 15.07 20.38 4.11
N ALA A 129 15.43 21.46 4.80
CA ALA A 129 16.47 22.40 4.36
C ALA A 129 17.86 21.73 4.34
#